data_AF-A0A094DP54-F1
#
_entry.id   AF-A0A094DP54-F1
#
_cell.length_a   1.000
_cell.length_b   1.000
_cell.length_c   1.000
_cell.angle_alpha   90.00
_cell.angle_beta   90.00
_cell.angle_gamma   90.00
#
_symmetry.space_group_name_H-M   'P 1'
#
loop_
_entity.id
_entity.type
_entity.pdbx_description
1 polymer ?
#
loop_
_entity_poly.entity_id
_entity_poly.type
_entity_poly.pdbx_seq_one_letter_code
_entity_poly.pdbx_strand_id
1 'polypeptide(L)'
;MLLFCPNCSNVLTVSPVPPLAGNSDDDPSAAAVGQNRLECRTCPYQYLLTKRYFERKTFVRAEREDVFGGPGAWDDAQKAEVQCPREGCESNEAAFFQVQIRSADEPMTSFYKCMTCNNRWREN
;
A
#
# COMPACT_ATOMS: atom_id res chain seq x y z
N MET A 1 9.11 -11.53 -14.42
CA MET A 1 8.55 -12.65 -15.21
C MET A 1 7.59 -12.06 -16.23
N LEU A 2 7.63 -12.46 -17.50
CA LEU A 2 6.86 -11.82 -18.57
C LEU A 2 5.37 -12.18 -18.45
N LEU A 3 4.63 -11.31 -17.77
CA LEU A 3 3.17 -11.36 -17.58
C LEU A 3 2.40 -10.80 -18.77
N PHE A 4 3.07 -10.55 -19.91
CA PHE A 4 2.50 -9.85 -21.06
C PHE A 4 2.51 -10.70 -22.32
N CYS A 5 1.44 -10.58 -23.10
CA CYS A 5 1.29 -11.27 -24.38
C CYS A 5 2.27 -10.70 -25.42
N PRO A 6 3.03 -11.54 -26.15
CA PRO A 6 3.97 -11.07 -27.17
C PRO A 6 3.29 -10.44 -28.39
N ASN A 7 1.99 -10.71 -28.61
CA ASN A 7 1.27 -10.24 -29.79
C ASN A 7 0.56 -8.90 -29.57
N CYS A 8 -0.03 -8.68 -28.39
CA CYS A 8 -0.82 -7.48 -28.11
C CYS A 8 -0.41 -6.74 -26.83
N SER A 9 0.71 -7.14 -26.20
CA SER A 9 1.27 -6.52 -24.99
C SER A 9 0.32 -6.44 -23.78
N ASN A 10 -0.81 -7.14 -23.80
CA ASN A 10 -1.76 -7.17 -22.69
C ASN A 10 -1.37 -8.19 -21.64
N VAL A 11 -1.82 -7.96 -20.40
CA VAL A 11 -1.59 -8.87 -19.28
C VAL A 11 -2.19 -10.25 -19.55
N LEU A 12 -1.42 -11.30 -19.28
CA LEU A 12 -1.84 -12.69 -19.38
C LEU A 12 -2.51 -13.12 -18.07
N THR A 13 -3.64 -13.81 -18.18
CA THR A 13 -4.37 -14.38 -17.04
C THR A 13 -4.16 -15.89 -16.96
N VAL A 14 -4.14 -16.43 -15.74
CA VAL A 14 -4.02 -17.88 -15.52
C VAL A 14 -5.41 -18.51 -15.55
N SER A 15 -5.60 -19.52 -16.39
CA SER A 15 -6.82 -20.33 -16.45
C SER A 15 -6.47 -21.82 -16.61
N PRO A 16 -7.27 -22.76 -16.10
CA PRO A 16 -7.05 -24.19 -16.35
C PRO A 16 -7.56 -24.58 -17.73
N VAL A 17 -6.82 -25.43 -18.46
CA VAL A 17 -7.26 -26.00 -19.75
C VAL A 17 -8.64 -26.63 -19.60
N PRO A 18 -9.69 -26.15 -20.29
CA PRO A 18 -11.01 -26.72 -20.18
C PRO A 18 -11.02 -28.15 -20.73
N PRO A 19 -11.86 -29.04 -20.19
CA PRO A 19 -12.14 -30.31 -20.85
C PRO A 19 -12.80 -29.99 -22.21
N LEU A 20 -12.18 -30.43 -23.31
CA LEU A 20 -12.77 -30.28 -24.63
C LEU A 20 -14.13 -31.00 -24.67
N ALA A 21 -15.17 -30.28 -25.09
CA ALA A 21 -16.52 -30.83 -25.25
C ALA A 21 -16.68 -31.67 -26.54
N GLY A 22 -15.59 -32.15 -27.13
CA GLY A 22 -15.56 -32.94 -28.36
C GLY A 22 -14.58 -34.10 -28.22
N ASN A 23 -15.10 -35.32 -28.40
CA ASN A 23 -14.35 -36.56 -28.37
C ASN A 23 -13.49 -36.71 -29.64
N SER A 24 -12.33 -36.04 -29.68
CA SER A 24 -11.25 -36.41 -30.61
C SER A 24 -10.08 -36.94 -29.78
N ASP A 25 -9.97 -38.27 -29.70
CA ASP A 25 -8.90 -38.99 -28.99
C ASP A 25 -7.50 -38.69 -29.56
N ASP A 26 -7.41 -37.97 -30.69
CA ASP A 26 -6.18 -37.60 -31.38
C ASP A 26 -5.65 -36.19 -31.04
N ASP A 27 -6.32 -35.42 -30.17
CA ASP A 27 -5.87 -34.06 -29.83
C ASP A 27 -4.83 -34.05 -28.69
N PRO A 28 -3.60 -33.53 -28.92
CA PRO A 28 -2.53 -33.50 -27.91
C PRO A 28 -2.86 -32.63 -26.68
N SER A 29 -3.91 -31.80 -26.75
CA SER A 29 -4.43 -31.02 -25.62
C SER A 29 -5.27 -31.82 -24.63
N ALA A 30 -5.71 -33.05 -24.98
CA ALA A 30 -6.45 -33.93 -24.07
C ALA A 30 -5.59 -34.34 -22.85
N ALA A 31 -4.28 -34.53 -23.05
CA ALA A 31 -3.33 -34.82 -21.98
C ALA A 31 -3.04 -33.61 -21.06
N ALA A 32 -3.42 -32.41 -21.47
CA ALA A 32 -3.19 -31.16 -20.74
C ALA A 32 -4.43 -30.67 -19.97
N VAL A 33 -5.55 -31.40 -20.00
CA VAL A 33 -6.78 -31.04 -19.29
C VAL A 33 -6.49 -30.89 -17.79
N GLY A 34 -6.87 -29.73 -17.23
CA GLY A 34 -6.60 -29.39 -15.83
C GLY A 34 -5.21 -28.80 -15.55
N GLN A 35 -4.30 -28.72 -16.53
CA GLN A 35 -3.07 -27.96 -16.38
C GLN A 35 -3.34 -26.44 -16.50
N ASN A 36 -2.54 -25.64 -15.81
CA ASN A 36 -2.65 -24.18 -15.91
C ASN A 36 -2.12 -23.70 -17.27
N ARG A 37 -2.83 -22.79 -17.92
CA ARG A 37 -2.38 -22.04 -19.09
C ARG A 37 -2.37 -20.55 -18.80
N LEU A 38 -1.52 -19.82 -19.52
CA LEU A 38 -1.62 -18.37 -19.66
C LEU A 38 -2.45 -18.07 -20.90
N GLU A 39 -3.55 -17.37 -20.72
CA GLU A 39 -4.40 -16.88 -21.81
C GLU A 39 -4.39 -15.36 -21.87
N CYS A 40 -4.43 -14.82 -23.09
CA CYS A 40 -4.73 -13.42 -23.29
C CYS A 40 -6.24 -13.23 -23.43
N ARG A 41 -6.81 -12.19 -22.79
CA ARG A 41 -8.23 -11.85 -22.94
C ARG A 41 -8.56 -11.04 -24.20
N THR A 42 -7.53 -10.59 -24.92
CA THR A 42 -7.69 -9.70 -26.08
C THR A 42 -7.36 -10.37 -27.40
N CYS A 43 -6.53 -11.41 -27.38
CA CYS A 43 -6.14 -12.15 -28.59
C CYS A 43 -6.13 -13.67 -28.29
N PRO A 44 -6.16 -14.55 -29.31
CA PRO A 44 -6.23 -15.99 -29.12
C PRO A 44 -4.92 -16.62 -28.63
N TYR A 45 -4.01 -15.81 -28.07
CA TYR A 45 -2.75 -16.29 -27.53
C TYR A 45 -2.99 -17.15 -26.30
N GLN A 46 -2.52 -18.38 -26.37
CA GLN A 46 -2.52 -19.35 -25.27
C GLN A 46 -1.13 -19.98 -25.12
N TYR A 47 -0.70 -20.16 -23.89
CA TYR A 47 0.58 -20.78 -23.56
C TYR A 47 0.42 -21.74 -22.38
N LEU A 48 0.76 -23.02 -22.58
CA LEU A 48 0.67 -24.05 -21.53
C LEU A 48 1.83 -23.91 -20.54
N LEU A 49 1.52 -23.88 -19.24
CA LEU A 49 2.53 -23.76 -18.19
C LEU A 49 3.15 -25.13 -17.90
N THR A 50 4.28 -25.41 -18.51
CA THR A 50 5.04 -26.66 -18.29
C THR A 50 5.88 -26.64 -17.01
N LYS A 51 6.24 -25.45 -16.53
CA LYS A 51 7.09 -25.23 -15.35
C LYS A 51 6.30 -24.52 -14.26
N ARG A 52 6.73 -24.71 -13.01
CA ARG A 52 6.21 -23.95 -11.87
C ARG A 52 6.81 -22.54 -11.88
N TYR A 53 5.96 -21.53 -11.89
CA TYR A 53 6.36 -20.14 -11.85
C TYR A 53 5.86 -19.50 -10.56
N PHE A 54 6.75 -18.86 -9.82
CA PHE A 54 6.41 -18.10 -8.62
C PHE A 54 7.30 -16.86 -8.54
N GLU A 55 6.73 -15.74 -8.10
CA GLU A 55 7.47 -14.52 -7.80
C GLU A 55 7.18 -14.16 -6.35
N ARG A 56 8.15 -14.40 -5.47
CA ARG A 56 8.05 -14.02 -4.06
C ARG A 56 8.76 -12.68 -3.88
N LYS A 57 8.01 -11.64 -3.50
CA LYS A 57 8.57 -10.37 -3.05
C LYS A 57 8.45 -10.28 -1.54
N THR A 58 9.58 -10.05 -0.88
CA THR A 58 9.59 -9.68 0.54
C THR A 58 9.45 -8.17 0.60
N PHE A 59 8.30 -7.69 1.05
CA PHE A 59 8.10 -6.27 1.28
C PHE A 59 8.75 -5.89 2.61
N VAL A 60 9.72 -4.97 2.57
CA VAL A 60 10.19 -4.31 3.78
C VAL A 60 9.09 -3.34 4.23
N ARG A 61 8.77 -3.31 5.52
CA ARG A 61 7.83 -2.34 6.06
C ARG A 61 8.46 -0.96 5.88
N ALA A 62 7.77 -0.07 5.15
CA ALA A 62 8.18 1.33 5.08
C ALA A 62 8.20 1.91 6.50
N GLU A 63 9.32 2.51 6.89
CA GLU A 63 9.36 3.29 8.11
C GLU A 63 8.38 4.45 7.96
N ARG A 64 7.49 4.60 8.93
CA ARG A 64 6.54 5.72 8.93
C ARG A 64 7.34 6.95 9.31
N GLU A 65 7.59 7.82 8.34
CA GLU A 65 8.16 9.14 8.62
C GLU A 65 7.26 9.89 9.61
N ASP A 66 7.91 10.58 10.57
CA ASP A 66 7.19 11.43 11.50
C ASP A 66 6.54 12.57 10.71
N VAL A 67 5.22 12.70 10.83
CA VAL A 67 4.40 13.65 10.07
C VAL A 67 4.85 15.09 10.30
N PHE A 68 5.47 15.36 11.46
CA PHE A 68 5.98 16.67 11.82
C PHE A 68 7.50 16.78 11.71
N GLY A 69 8.15 15.90 10.94
CA GLY A 69 9.57 15.98 10.63
C GLY A 69 10.53 15.50 11.74
N GLY A 70 11.82 15.60 11.44
CA GLY A 70 12.92 15.12 12.30
C GLY A 70 13.28 16.08 13.46
N PRO A 71 14.47 15.91 14.06
CA PRO A 71 14.96 16.83 15.08
C PRO A 71 15.10 18.24 14.49
N GLY A 72 14.42 19.22 15.08
CA GLY A 72 14.40 20.63 14.65
C GLY A 72 13.14 21.09 13.93
N ALA A 73 12.23 20.18 13.56
CA ALA A 73 11.02 20.56 12.82
C ALA A 73 9.97 21.36 13.63
N TRP A 74 10.22 21.55 14.93
CA TRP A 74 9.38 22.36 15.82
C TRP A 74 10.03 23.69 16.20
N ASP A 75 11.22 24.00 15.68
CA ASP A 75 11.97 25.19 16.09
C ASP A 75 11.33 26.49 15.55
N ASP A 76 10.75 26.41 14.34
CA ASP A 76 10.02 27.51 13.69
C ASP A 76 8.49 27.45 13.96
N ALA A 77 8.05 26.52 14.80
CA ALA A 77 6.63 26.36 15.10
C ALA A 77 6.08 27.53 15.92
N GLN A 78 4.82 27.89 15.68
CA GLN A 78 4.12 28.89 16.48
C GLN A 78 3.97 28.40 17.92
N LYS A 79 4.10 29.33 18.88
CA LYS A 79 3.93 29.03 20.31
C LYS A 79 2.55 29.47 20.77
N ALA A 80 1.92 28.67 21.61
CA ALA A 80 0.66 28.96 22.26
C ALA A 80 0.79 28.74 23.78
N GLU A 81 0.00 29.51 24.53
CA GLU A 81 -0.13 29.35 25.98
C GLU A 81 -1.10 28.20 26.28
N VAL A 82 -0.57 26.98 26.42
CA VAL A 82 -1.34 25.77 26.74
C VAL A 82 -0.61 24.97 27.80
N GLN A 83 -1.36 24.53 28.82
CA GLN A 83 -0.87 23.68 29.90
C GLN A 83 -0.47 22.29 29.38
N CYS A 84 0.72 21.82 29.76
CA CYS A 84 1.13 20.47 29.42
C CYS A 84 0.28 19.44 30.20
N PRO A 85 -0.35 18.45 29.54
CA PRO A 85 -1.16 17.43 30.23
C PRO A 85 -0.31 16.36 30.94
N ARG A 86 1.01 16.51 30.97
CA ARG A 86 1.91 15.52 31.57
C ARG A 86 2.02 15.78 33.07
N GLU A 87 1.71 14.76 33.86
CA GLU A 87 1.95 14.75 35.31
C GLU A 87 3.41 15.12 35.63
N GLY A 88 3.60 16.16 36.43
CA GLY A 88 4.93 16.68 36.82
C GLY A 88 5.53 17.73 35.87
N CYS A 89 4.78 18.23 34.88
CA CYS A 89 5.21 19.35 34.04
C CYS A 89 4.20 20.50 34.12
N GLU A 90 4.57 21.58 34.82
CA GLU A 90 3.74 22.79 34.99
C GLU A 90 4.06 23.88 33.94
N SER A 91 4.51 23.47 32.75
CA SER A 91 4.80 24.44 31.69
C SER A 91 3.52 24.91 31.00
N ASN A 92 3.42 26.21 30.77
CA ASN A 92 2.26 26.83 30.11
C ASN A 92 2.52 27.12 28.63
N GLU A 93 3.69 26.75 28.10
CA GLU A 93 4.08 27.06 26.71
C GLU A 93 4.27 25.79 25.89
N ALA A 94 3.59 25.73 24.74
CA ALA A 94 3.73 24.64 23.78
C ALA A 94 3.85 25.19 22.35
N ALA A 95 4.71 24.57 21.56
CA ALA A 95 4.71 24.75 20.12
C ALA A 95 3.52 23.99 19.52
N PHE A 96 2.83 24.56 18.53
CA PHE A 96 1.65 23.94 17.93
C PHE A 96 1.65 23.96 16.40
N PHE A 97 1.00 22.95 15.81
CA PHE A 97 0.67 22.87 14.40
C PHE A 97 -0.80 22.51 14.22
N GLN A 98 -1.49 23.18 13.31
CA GLN A 98 -2.86 22.85 12.91
C GLN A 98 -2.85 22.18 11.55
N VAL A 99 -3.44 20.99 11.48
CA VAL A 99 -3.51 20.21 10.24
C VAL A 99 -4.95 19.79 9.98
N GLN A 100 -5.43 20.08 8.76
CA GLN A 100 -6.72 19.61 8.30
C GLN A 100 -6.61 18.14 7.86
N ILE A 101 -6.84 17.22 8.80
CA ILE A 101 -6.83 15.78 8.52
C ILE A 101 -8.25 15.21 8.26
N ARG A 102 -9.27 16.05 8.35
CA ARG A 102 -10.70 15.68 8.26
C ARG A 102 -11.41 16.47 7.17
N SER A 103 -12.69 16.17 6.92
CA SER A 103 -13.53 16.93 6.00
C SER A 103 -13.52 18.42 6.36
N ALA A 104 -13.73 19.29 5.36
CA ALA A 104 -13.67 20.74 5.56
C ALA A 104 -14.74 21.28 6.53
N ASP A 105 -15.78 20.48 6.83
CA ASP A 105 -16.85 20.85 7.76
C ASP A 105 -16.45 20.65 9.23
N GLU A 106 -15.35 19.94 9.52
CA GLU A 106 -14.84 19.72 10.87
C GLU A 106 -13.66 20.67 11.16
N PRO A 107 -13.52 21.16 12.41
CA PRO A 107 -12.42 22.03 12.79
C PRO A 107 -11.05 21.35 12.61
N MET A 108 -10.02 22.17 12.39
CA MET A 108 -8.64 21.70 12.25
C MET A 108 -8.19 20.96 13.51
N THR A 109 -7.45 19.86 13.34
CA THR A 109 -6.82 19.17 14.47
C THR A 109 -5.53 19.89 14.86
N SER A 110 -5.40 20.24 16.14
CA SER A 110 -4.19 20.85 16.72
C SER A 110 -3.27 19.78 17.32
N PHE A 111 -1.98 19.88 17.00
CA PHE A 111 -0.92 19.07 17.58
C PHE A 111 0.01 19.97 18.38
N TYR A 112 0.28 19.60 19.62
CA TYR A 112 1.14 20.37 20.52
C TYR A 112 2.38 19.59 20.89
N LYS A 113 3.46 20.32 21.15
CA LYS A 113 4.70 19.84 21.74
C LYS A 113 5.12 20.78 22.86
N CYS A 114 5.23 20.26 24.08
CA CYS A 114 5.72 21.03 25.22
C CYS A 114 7.18 21.42 25.03
N MET A 115 7.51 22.70 25.27
CA MET A 115 8.87 23.22 25.14
C MET A 115 9.83 22.71 26.22
N THR A 116 9.30 22.32 27.38
CA THR A 116 10.11 21.88 28.54
C THR A 116 10.32 20.37 28.56
N CYS A 117 9.25 19.58 28.46
CA CYS A 117 9.31 18.12 28.62
C CYS A 117 9.24 17.33 27.31
N ASN A 118 9.14 18.02 26.15
CA ASN A 118 8.99 17.44 24.81
C ASN A 118 7.78 16.48 24.65
N ASN A 119 6.83 16.49 25.58
CA ASN A 119 5.61 15.70 25.45
C ASN A 119 4.80 16.20 24.26
N ARG A 120 4.24 15.27 23.48
CA ARG A 120 3.40 15.58 22.33
C ARG A 120 1.98 15.10 22.59
N TRP A 121 1.00 15.95 22.32
CA TRP A 121 -0.41 15.58 22.44
C TRP A 121 -1.22 16.20 21.30
N ARG A 122 -2.43 15.66 21.13
CA ARG A 122 -3.39 16.08 20.11
C ARG A 122 -4.62 16.65 20.80
N GLU A 123 -5.13 17.74 20.28
CA GLU A 123 -6.40 18.34 20.66
C GLU A 123 -7.28 18.52 19.43
N ASN A 124 -8.59 18.29 19.59
CA ASN A 124 -9.58 18.36 18.52
C ASN A 124 -10.90 18.88 19.04
#